data_AF-A0A841FI31-F1
#
_entry.id   AF-A0A841FI31-F1
#
_cell.length_a   1.000
_cell.length_b   1.000
_cell.length_c   1.000
_cell.angle_alpha   90.00
_cell.angle_beta   90.00
_cell.angle_gamma   90.00
#
_symmetry.space_group_name_H-M   'P 1'
#
loop_
_entity.id
_entity.type
_entity.pdbx_description
1 polymer ?
#
loop_
_entity_poly.entity_id
_entity_poly.type
_entity_poly.pdbx_seq_one_letter_code
_entity_poly.pdbx_strand_id
1 'polypeptide(L)'
;MSLGPDKTICATELREAMRAHLDTLDPPVGSNVDKPEVRPNFDALGDGVWRILTADAETITAAVQDPVFWAFVTALRGEVEQLRAFDQGLKAAFAAWDPLVPASGTTLKGAIAALTVPGSTPAAPTVLRGRVQ
;
A
#
# COMPACT_ATOMS: atom_id res chain seq x y z
N MET A 1 20.23 4.39 -12.96
CA MET A 1 20.14 3.48 -11.80
C MET A 1 18.94 3.92 -10.99
N SER A 2 17.98 3.03 -10.75
CA SER A 2 17.00 3.23 -9.68
C SER A 2 17.72 3.01 -8.37
N LEU A 3 17.39 3.72 -7.29
CA LEU A 3 18.09 3.54 -6.00
C LEU A 3 17.84 2.18 -5.32
N GLY A 4 17.07 1.29 -5.94
CA GLY A 4 16.48 0.14 -5.28
C GLY A 4 15.32 0.54 -4.37
N PRO A 5 14.62 -0.43 -3.75
CA PRO A 5 13.53 -0.16 -2.82
C PRO A 5 14.01 0.15 -1.40
N ASP A 6 15.30 -0.05 -1.08
CA ASP A 6 15.88 0.24 0.23
C ASP A 6 17.38 0.57 0.15
N LYS A 7 17.92 1.11 1.26
CA LYS A 7 19.33 1.52 1.41
C LYS A 7 20.35 0.40 1.17
N THR A 8 19.98 -0.86 1.43
CA THR A 8 20.86 -2.02 1.27
C THR A 8 21.04 -2.34 -0.21
N ILE A 9 19.95 -2.27 -0.97
CA ILE A 9 19.97 -2.46 -2.42
C ILE A 9 20.71 -1.28 -3.07
N CYS A 10 20.44 -0.05 -2.63
CA CYS A 10 21.18 1.15 -3.08
C CYS A 10 22.69 1.02 -2.89
N ALA A 11 23.14 0.61 -1.69
CA ALA A 11 24.54 0.42 -1.38
C ALA A 11 25.18 -0.70 -2.22
N THR A 12 24.42 -1.77 -2.47
CA THR A 12 24.88 -2.88 -3.31
C THR A 12 25.06 -2.44 -4.76
N GLU A 13 24.07 -1.77 -5.35
CA GLU A 13 24.16 -1.26 -6.72
C GLU A 13 25.31 -0.25 -6.87
N LEU A 14 25.51 0.64 -5.89
CA LEU A 14 26.62 1.59 -5.87
C LEU A 14 27.98 0.88 -5.86
N ARG A 15 28.13 -0.16 -5.03
CA ARG A 15 29.36 -0.95 -4.94
C ARG A 15 29.62 -1.74 -6.22
N GLU A 16 28.59 -2.32 -6.82
CA GLU A 16 28.69 -3.02 -8.11
C GLU A 16 29.09 -2.09 -9.25
N ALA A 17 28.50 -0.89 -9.29
CA ALA A 17 28.86 0.15 -10.25
C ALA A 17 30.33 0.58 -10.10
N MET A 18 30.78 0.78 -8.85
CA MET A 18 32.17 1.14 -8.57
C MET A 18 33.14 0.00 -8.93
N ARG A 19 32.77 -1.26 -8.63
CA ARG A 19 33.54 -2.44 -9.03
C ARG A 19 33.77 -2.44 -10.54
N ALA A 20 32.69 -2.33 -11.31
CA ALA A 20 32.75 -2.33 -12.76
C ALA A 20 33.58 -1.15 -13.30
N HIS A 21 33.42 0.04 -12.74
CA HIS A 21 34.18 1.22 -13.17
C HIS A 21 35.68 1.06 -12.91
N LEU A 22 36.08 0.61 -11.73
CA LEU A 22 37.49 0.38 -11.41
C LEU A 22 38.12 -0.69 -12.30
N ASP A 23 37.39 -1.76 -12.61
CA ASP A 23 37.85 -2.78 -13.56
C ASP A 23 37.95 -2.25 -15.01
N THR A 24 37.26 -1.16 -15.37
CA THR A 24 37.50 -0.51 -16.68
C THR A 24 38.79 0.31 -16.73
N LEU A 25 39.28 0.76 -15.57
CA LEU A 25 40.49 1.58 -15.47
C LEU A 25 41.74 0.71 -15.35
N ASP A 26 41.74 -0.24 -14.43
CA ASP A 26 42.87 -1.13 -14.17
C ASP A 26 42.37 -2.46 -13.55
N PRO A 27 42.06 -3.48 -14.36
CA PRO A 27 41.63 -4.76 -13.83
C PRO A 27 42.80 -5.49 -13.11
N PRO A 28 42.60 -6.12 -11.94
CA PRO A 28 41.33 -6.41 -11.26
C PRO A 28 41.09 -5.52 -10.01
N VAL A 29 41.33 -4.21 -10.11
CA VAL A 29 41.22 -3.27 -8.99
C VAL A 29 39.79 -3.17 -8.44
N GLY A 30 38.77 -3.53 -9.23
CA GLY A 30 37.38 -3.57 -8.79
C GLY A 30 37.16 -4.43 -7.55
N SER A 31 37.89 -5.54 -7.39
CA SER A 31 37.79 -6.41 -6.21
C SER A 31 38.11 -5.70 -4.88
N ASN A 32 38.81 -4.56 -4.91
CA ASN A 32 39.15 -3.80 -3.70
C ASN A 32 37.92 -3.25 -2.97
N VAL A 33 36.80 -3.02 -3.67
CA VAL A 33 35.57 -2.51 -3.05
C VAL A 33 34.91 -3.52 -2.11
N ASP A 34 35.25 -4.80 -2.25
CA ASP A 34 34.71 -5.89 -1.42
C ASP A 34 35.60 -6.24 -0.23
N LYS A 35 36.77 -5.59 -0.10
CA LYS A 35 37.68 -5.81 1.03
C LYS A 35 36.97 -5.48 2.34
N PRO A 36 37.14 -6.29 3.41
CA PRO A 36 36.46 -6.06 4.70
C PRO A 36 36.68 -4.67 5.30
N GLU A 37 37.83 -4.06 4.99
CA GLU A 37 38.22 -2.72 5.45
C GLU A 37 37.59 -1.57 4.63
N VAL A 38 37.19 -1.86 3.39
CA VAL A 38 36.76 -0.86 2.39
C VAL A 38 35.24 -0.89 2.22
N ARG A 39 34.65 -2.08 2.22
CA ARG A 39 33.22 -2.31 2.05
C ARG A 39 32.34 -1.48 3.00
N PRO A 40 32.64 -1.35 4.31
CA PRO A 40 31.83 -0.52 5.20
C PRO A 40 31.75 0.96 4.78
N ASN A 41 32.81 1.49 4.15
CA ASN A 41 32.82 2.88 3.68
C ASN A 41 31.90 3.06 2.46
N PHE A 42 31.86 2.07 1.56
CA PHE A 42 30.92 2.07 0.43
C PHE A 42 29.47 1.86 0.88
N ASP A 43 29.24 1.01 1.87
CA ASP A 43 27.92 0.81 2.46
C ASP A 43 27.42 2.10 3.14
N ALA A 44 28.30 2.81 3.87
CA ALA A 44 27.99 4.11 4.47
C ALA A 44 27.75 5.20 3.41
N LEU A 45 28.53 5.21 2.33
CA LEU A 45 28.32 6.11 1.19
C LEU A 45 26.96 5.82 0.51
N GLY A 46 26.63 4.54 0.34
CA GLY A 46 25.33 4.10 -0.19
C GLY A 46 24.15 4.54 0.67
N ASP A 47 24.25 4.42 2.00
CA ASP A 47 23.24 4.95 2.93
C ASP A 47 23.15 6.48 2.84
N GLY A 48 24.27 7.19 2.77
CA GLY A 48 24.29 8.65 2.59
C GLY A 48 23.61 9.10 1.29
N VAL A 49 23.95 8.46 0.17
CA VAL A 49 23.34 8.70 -1.14
C VAL A 49 21.85 8.40 -1.11
N TRP A 50 21.46 7.26 -0.53
CA TRP A 50 20.06 6.90 -0.34
C TRP A 50 19.33 8.01 0.43
N ARG A 51 19.81 8.39 1.63
CA ARG A 51 19.17 9.41 2.46
C ARG A 51 19.02 10.76 1.77
N ILE A 52 20.03 11.20 1.03
CA ILE A 52 20.00 12.48 0.30
C ILE A 52 18.93 12.41 -0.78
N LEU A 53 18.94 11.36 -1.59
CA LEU A 53 18.04 11.25 -2.72
C LEU A 53 16.61 10.90 -2.31
N THR A 54 16.42 10.29 -1.14
CA THR A 54 15.10 10.03 -0.56
C THR A 54 14.66 11.10 0.44
N ALA A 55 15.42 12.19 0.63
CA ALA A 55 15.11 13.21 1.64
C ALA A 55 13.78 13.91 1.35
N ASP A 56 13.53 14.19 0.08
CA ASP A 56 12.31 14.85 -0.42
C ASP A 56 11.44 13.91 -1.25
N ALA A 57 11.75 12.61 -1.24
CA ALA A 57 11.00 11.66 -2.03
C ALA A 57 9.60 11.47 -1.43
N GLU A 58 8.60 11.90 -2.18
CA GLU A 58 7.21 11.66 -1.83
C GLU A 58 6.87 10.21 -2.14
N THR A 59 6.34 9.49 -1.14
CA THR A 59 5.78 8.15 -1.36
C THR A 59 4.48 8.29 -2.14
N ILE A 60 4.57 8.39 -3.46
CA ILE A 60 3.39 8.42 -4.33
C ILE A 60 2.91 6.98 -4.49
N THR A 61 1.83 6.64 -3.80
CA THR A 61 1.07 5.43 -4.09
C THR A 61 0.07 5.74 -5.21
N ALA A 62 0.24 5.10 -6.36
CA ALA A 62 -0.74 5.10 -7.44
C ALA A 62 -1.12 3.65 -7.78
N ALA A 63 -2.26 3.46 -8.45
CA ALA A 63 -2.83 2.14 -8.69
C ALA A 63 -1.87 1.17 -9.41
N VAL A 64 -0.98 1.70 -10.24
CA VAL A 64 0.04 0.90 -10.97
C VAL A 64 1.16 0.44 -10.03
N GLN A 65 1.53 1.27 -9.05
CA GLN A 65 2.62 1.03 -8.11
C GLN A 65 2.18 0.20 -6.91
N ASP A 66 0.93 0.35 -6.45
CA ASP A 66 0.36 -0.38 -5.32
C ASP A 66 -1.07 -0.89 -5.60
N PRO A 67 -1.23 -1.83 -6.53
CA PRO A 67 -2.56 -2.31 -6.94
C PRO A 67 -3.32 -2.97 -5.79
N VAL A 68 -2.62 -3.55 -4.81
CA VAL A 68 -3.24 -4.22 -3.65
C VAL A 68 -3.86 -3.18 -2.72
N PHE A 69 -3.14 -2.10 -2.38
CA PHE A 69 -3.69 -1.01 -1.58
C PHE A 69 -4.89 -0.36 -2.26
N TRP A 70 -4.79 -0.08 -3.56
CA TRP A 70 -5.88 0.58 -4.30
C TRP A 70 -7.10 -0.33 -4.51
N ALA A 71 -6.90 -1.65 -4.64
CA ALA A 71 -8.00 -2.61 -4.62
C ALA A 71 -8.70 -2.63 -3.25
N PHE A 72 -7.94 -2.59 -2.15
CA PHE A 72 -8.48 -2.47 -0.80
C PHE A 72 -9.31 -1.17 -0.62
N VAL A 73 -8.78 -0.02 -1.06
CA VAL A 73 -9.51 1.26 -1.00
C VAL A 73 -10.82 1.19 -1.79
N THR A 74 -10.81 0.55 -2.96
CA THR A 74 -12.02 0.36 -3.77
C THR A 74 -13.05 -0.52 -3.07
N ALA A 75 -12.62 -1.64 -2.48
CA ALA A 75 -13.48 -2.52 -1.71
C ALA A 75 -14.09 -1.81 -0.49
N LEU A 76 -13.30 -1.03 0.25
CA LEU A 76 -13.75 -0.27 1.41
C LEU A 76 -14.80 0.78 1.03
N ARG A 77 -14.63 1.46 -0.11
CA ARG A 77 -15.64 2.40 -0.62
C ARG A 77 -16.96 1.69 -0.93
N GLY A 78 -16.90 0.54 -1.60
CA GLY A 78 -18.08 -0.26 -1.90
C GLY A 78 -18.82 -0.72 -0.64
N GLU A 79 -18.10 -1.12 0.41
CA GLU A 79 -18.69 -1.46 1.71
C GLU A 79 -19.40 -0.26 2.36
N VAL A 80 -18.76 0.91 2.37
CA VAL A 80 -19.36 2.14 2.94
C VAL A 80 -20.66 2.50 2.22
N GLU A 81 -20.71 2.35 0.90
CA GLU A 81 -21.92 2.58 0.11
C GLU A 81 -23.02 1.57 0.45
N GLN A 82 -22.67 0.28 0.60
CA GLN A 82 -23.63 -0.76 1.03
C GLN A 82 -24.18 -0.48 2.43
N LEU A 83 -23.33 -0.11 3.39
CA LEU A 83 -23.73 0.25 4.75
C LEU A 83 -24.70 1.44 4.76
N ARG A 84 -24.43 2.47 3.94
CA ARG A 84 -25.34 3.62 3.79
C ARG A 84 -26.68 3.23 3.21
N ALA A 85 -26.69 2.39 2.16
CA ALA A 85 -27.93 1.90 1.56
C ALA A 85 -28.76 1.06 2.55
N PHE A 86 -28.09 0.22 3.34
CA PHE A 86 -28.72 -0.57 4.39
C PHE A 86 -29.34 0.30 5.49
N ASP A 87 -28.61 1.29 6.01
CA ASP A 87 -29.12 2.25 7.01
C ASP A 87 -30.33 3.04 6.49
N GLN A 88 -30.27 3.51 5.25
CA GLN A 88 -31.40 4.19 4.61
C GLN A 88 -32.62 3.27 4.47
N GLY A 89 -32.41 2.02 4.04
CA GLY A 89 -33.45 1.01 3.93
C GLY A 89 -34.11 0.69 5.27
N LEU A 90 -33.32 0.55 6.34
CA LEU A 90 -33.83 0.37 7.70
C LEU A 90 -34.68 1.57 8.15
N LYS A 91 -34.16 2.78 7.98
CA LYS A 91 -34.89 4.01 8.32
C LYS A 91 -36.23 4.09 7.58
N ALA A 92 -36.25 3.77 6.29
CA ALA A 92 -37.48 3.75 5.50
C ALA A 92 -38.46 2.68 6.01
N ALA A 93 -37.99 1.47 6.32
CA ALA A 93 -38.83 0.39 6.83
C ALA A 93 -39.47 0.76 8.18
N PHE A 94 -38.72 1.36 9.10
CA PHE A 94 -39.24 1.83 10.38
C PHE A 94 -40.13 3.07 10.26
N ALA A 95 -39.84 3.99 9.35
CA ALA A 95 -40.70 5.15 9.10
C ALA A 95 -42.08 4.75 8.53
N ALA A 96 -42.15 3.66 7.77
CA ALA A 96 -43.38 3.11 7.24
C ALA A 96 -44.14 2.18 8.22
N TRP A 97 -43.55 1.88 9.38
CA TRP A 97 -44.15 0.97 10.35
C TRP A 97 -45.07 1.71 11.32
N ASP A 98 -46.32 1.26 11.40
CA ASP A 98 -47.29 1.73 12.39
C ASP A 98 -47.52 0.66 13.48
N PRO A 99 -47.06 0.88 14.73
CA PRO A 99 -47.18 -0.10 15.80
C PRO A 99 -48.62 -0.39 16.24
N LEU A 100 -49.59 0.45 15.86
CA LEU A 100 -51.00 0.29 16.22
C LEU A 100 -51.75 -0.67 15.28
N VAL A 101 -51.16 -1.03 14.14
CA VAL A 101 -51.74 -1.94 13.16
C VAL A 101 -51.10 -3.33 13.29
N PRO A 102 -51.81 -4.39 13.74
CA PRO A 102 -51.21 -5.71 13.97
C PRO A 102 -50.48 -6.33 12.76
N ALA A 103 -50.97 -6.06 11.54
CA ALA A 103 -50.36 -6.56 10.30
C ALA A 103 -49.04 -5.86 9.95
N SER A 104 -48.79 -4.65 10.47
CA SER A 104 -47.61 -3.85 10.11
C SER A 104 -46.30 -4.48 10.58
N GLY A 105 -46.33 -5.27 11.66
CA GLY A 105 -45.15 -5.99 12.16
C GLY A 105 -44.65 -7.05 11.18
N THR A 106 -45.56 -7.72 10.46
CA THR A 106 -45.20 -8.66 9.39
C THR A 106 -44.62 -7.92 8.19
N THR A 107 -45.21 -6.78 7.82
CA THR A 107 -44.69 -5.91 6.75
C THR A 107 -43.29 -5.38 7.07
N LEU A 108 -43.05 -4.93 8.31
CA LEU A 108 -41.73 -4.49 8.78
C LEU A 108 -40.69 -5.60 8.67
N LYS A 109 -41.01 -6.81 9.16
CA LYS A 109 -40.11 -7.97 9.04
C LYS A 109 -39.80 -8.31 7.58
N GLY A 110 -40.80 -8.26 6.72
CA GLY A 110 -40.62 -8.47 5.27
C GLY A 110 -39.73 -7.41 4.63
N ALA A 111 -39.93 -6.13 4.98
CA ALA A 111 -39.11 -5.03 4.50
C ALA A 111 -37.65 -5.15 4.94
N ILE A 112 -37.40 -5.47 6.22
CA ILE A 112 -36.04 -5.69 6.75
C ILE A 112 -35.38 -6.90 6.08
N ALA A 113 -36.13 -8.00 5.90
CA ALA A 113 -35.61 -9.21 5.25
C ALA A 113 -35.28 -9.02 3.76
N ALA A 114 -35.90 -8.04 3.10
CA ALA A 114 -35.61 -7.68 1.72
C ALA A 114 -34.37 -6.79 1.56
N LEU A 115 -33.84 -6.21 2.65
CA LEU A 115 -32.63 -5.40 2.59
C LEU A 115 -31.41 -6.27 2.31
N THR A 116 -30.56 -5.82 1.39
CA THR A 116 -29.27 -6.45 1.17
C THR A 116 -28.35 -6.16 2.35
N VAL A 117 -27.93 -7.21 3.04
CA VAL A 117 -26.96 -7.10 4.15
C VAL A 117 -25.59 -6.75 3.56
N PRO A 118 -24.92 -5.70 4.06
CA PRO A 118 -23.57 -5.34 3.63
C PRO A 118 -22.59 -6.50 3.79
N GLY A 119 -21.63 -6.59 2.86
CA GLY A 119 -20.55 -7.57 2.94
C GLY A 119 -19.60 -7.35 4.13
N SER A 120 -18.68 -8.29 4.34
CA SER A 120 -17.63 -8.15 5.36
C SER A 120 -16.64 -7.05 5.01
N THR A 121 -16.18 -6.33 6.03
CA THR A 121 -15.08 -5.36 5.90
C THR A 121 -13.83 -5.99 5.29
N PRO A 122 -13.25 -5.42 4.22
CA PRO A 122 -12.05 -5.96 3.61
C PRO A 122 -10.87 -5.85 4.56
N ALA A 123 -9.99 -6.85 4.56
CA ALA A 123 -8.78 -6.83 5.37
C ALA A 123 -7.81 -5.76 4.83
N ALA A 124 -7.29 -4.92 5.72
CA ALA A 124 -6.29 -3.94 5.36
C ALA A 124 -4.98 -4.63 4.97
N PRO A 125 -4.28 -4.14 3.92
CA PRO A 125 -2.95 -4.64 3.58
C PRO A 125 -1.95 -4.33 4.71
N THR A 126 -1.03 -5.26 4.97
CA THR A 126 -0.01 -5.13 6.02
C THR A 126 1.25 -4.40 5.57
N VAL A 127 1.40 -4.16 4.27
CA VAL A 127 2.56 -3.51 3.64
C VAL A 127 2.09 -2.62 2.50
N LEU A 128 2.65 -1.41 2.40
CA LEU A 128 2.50 -0.52 1.25
C LEU A 128 3.70 -0.70 0.31
N ARG A 129 3.45 -0.82 -0.99
CA ARG A 129 4.48 -1.06 -2.02
C ARG A 129 4.75 0.16 -2.91
N GLY A 130 4.44 1.36 -2.40
CA GLY A 130 4.76 2.62 -3.09
C GLY A 130 6.23 2.69 -3.51
N ARG A 131 6.50 3.29 -4.66
CA ARG A 131 7.87 3.59 -5.07
C ARG A 131 8.28 4.92 -4.46
N VAL A 132 9.49 4.96 -3.92
CA VAL A 132 10.21 6.20 -3.66
C VAL A 132 10.67 6.72 -5.02
N GLN A 133 10.16 7.87 -5.47
CA GLN A 133 10.56 8.52 -6.72
C GLN A 133 11.30 9.82 -6.44
#